data_AF-A0A3M1WAN1-F1
#
_entry.id   AF-A0A3M1WAN1-F1
#
_cell.length_a   1.000
_cell.length_b   1.000
_cell.length_c   1.000
_cell.angle_alpha   90.00
_cell.angle_beta   90.00
_cell.angle_gamma   90.00
#
_symmetry.space_group_name_H-M   'P 1'
#
loop_
_entity.id
_entity.type
_entity.pdbx_description
1 polymer ?
#
loop_
_entity_poly.entity_id
_entity_poly.type
_entity_poly.pdbx_seq_one_letter_code
_entity_poly.pdbx_strand_id
1 'polypeptide(L)'
;SRWLPRFGVETTLVSATEPEAFARAMRPNTRLVYLESPTNPLIRLIDLEPIVALARERKLLTVIDSTFATPINQRPLDWGVDVVIHSATKYLAGHSDVLGGVVCGSRSFIARAKASGSVALTSVVSTPNRGSHRLNRLNVPP
;
A
#
# COMPACT_ATOMS: atom_id res chain seq x y z
N SER A 1 -10.88 -11.31 5.95
CA SER A 1 -10.88 -11.74 4.54
C SER A 1 -11.49 -13.15 4.44
N ARG A 2 -12.36 -13.44 3.45
CA ARG A 2 -12.97 -14.77 3.28
C ARG A 2 -12.06 -15.78 2.56
N TRP A 3 -11.02 -15.31 1.86
CA TRP A 3 -10.15 -16.14 1.02
C TRP A 3 -8.86 -16.53 1.73
N LEU A 4 -8.27 -15.62 2.51
CA LEU A 4 -7.00 -15.83 3.21
C LEU A 4 -7.01 -17.02 4.20
N PRO A 5 -8.10 -17.30 4.94
CA PRO A 5 -8.15 -18.49 5.81
C PRO A 5 -7.94 -19.81 5.08
N ARG A 6 -8.29 -19.90 3.78
CA ARG A 6 -8.06 -21.12 2.96
C ARG A 6 -6.59 -21.42 2.74
N PHE A 7 -5.72 -20.41 2.92
CA PHE A 7 -4.27 -20.53 2.84
C PHE A 7 -3.61 -20.52 4.23
N GLY A 8 -4.39 -20.72 5.30
CA GLY A 8 -3.89 -20.69 6.68
C GLY A 8 -3.54 -19.29 7.20
N VAL A 9 -3.99 -18.23 6.53
CA VAL A 9 -3.72 -16.85 6.95
C VAL A 9 -4.90 -16.29 7.74
N GLU A 10 -4.68 -16.08 9.04
CA GLU A 10 -5.62 -15.43 9.94
C GLU A 10 -5.67 -13.91 9.71
N THR A 11 -6.86 -13.32 9.87
CA THR A 11 -7.03 -11.86 9.80
C THR A 11 -7.89 -11.37 10.94
N THR A 12 -7.49 -10.27 11.58
CA THR A 12 -8.30 -9.52 12.54
C THR A 12 -8.65 -8.17 11.95
N LEU A 13 -9.93 -7.80 11.95
CA LEU A 13 -10.35 -6.45 11.58
C LEU A 13 -10.26 -5.55 12.81
N VAL A 14 -9.70 -4.37 12.62
CA VAL A 14 -9.44 -3.41 13.69
C VAL A 14 -9.99 -2.06 13.26
N SER A 15 -10.58 -1.32 14.20
CA SER A 15 -10.99 0.05 13.95
C SER A 15 -9.75 0.92 13.72
N ALA A 16 -9.62 1.47 12.53
CA ALA A 16 -8.44 2.27 12.18
C ALA A 16 -8.43 3.65 12.88
N THR A 17 -9.56 4.10 13.45
CA THR A 17 -9.65 5.34 14.23
C THR A 17 -9.22 5.18 15.68
N GLU A 18 -8.85 3.98 16.11
CA GLU A 18 -8.41 3.67 17.47
C GLU A 18 -7.03 2.98 17.43
N PRO A 19 -5.91 3.74 17.47
CA PRO A 19 -4.57 3.15 17.39
C PRO A 19 -4.32 2.04 18.44
N GLU A 20 -4.87 2.17 19.65
CA GLU A 20 -4.77 1.16 20.70
C GLU A 20 -5.43 -0.18 20.34
N ALA A 21 -6.44 -0.17 19.46
CA ALA A 21 -7.11 -1.38 19.02
C ALA A 21 -6.15 -2.28 18.22
N PHE A 22 -5.12 -1.71 17.57
CA PHE A 22 -4.08 -2.50 16.91
C PHE A 22 -3.25 -3.26 17.94
N ALA A 23 -2.82 -2.60 19.03
CA ALA A 23 -2.05 -3.25 20.09
C ALA A 23 -2.82 -4.42 20.73
N ARG A 24 -4.13 -4.26 20.96
CA ARG A 24 -4.99 -5.31 21.51
C ARG A 24 -5.22 -6.48 20.54
N ALA A 25 -5.25 -6.20 19.24
CA ALA A 25 -5.51 -7.20 18.20
C ALA A 25 -4.28 -8.00 17.77
N MET A 26 -3.07 -7.50 18.05
CA MET A 26 -1.82 -8.17 17.71
C MET A 26 -1.62 -9.45 18.52
N ARG A 27 -1.12 -10.49 17.83
CA ARG A 27 -0.86 -11.83 18.37
C ARG A 27 0.60 -12.21 18.07
N PRO A 28 1.16 -13.26 18.72
CA PRO A 28 2.52 -13.73 18.43
C PRO A 28 2.75 -14.13 16.97
N ASN A 29 1.70 -14.56 16.27
CA ASN A 29 1.72 -14.91 14.85
C ASN A 29 1.43 -13.72 13.91
N THR A 30 1.19 -12.50 14.42
CA THR A 30 1.02 -11.32 13.56
C THR A 30 2.30 -11.07 12.77
N ARG A 31 2.16 -10.82 11.47
CA ARG A 31 3.28 -10.54 10.54
C ARG A 31 3.11 -9.26 9.73
N LEU A 32 1.88 -8.79 9.60
CA LEU A 32 1.52 -7.69 8.71
C LEU A 32 0.42 -6.82 9.32
N VAL A 33 0.56 -5.51 9.17
CA VAL A 33 -0.48 -4.51 9.42
C VAL A 33 -0.89 -3.90 8.08
N TYR A 34 -2.17 -3.99 7.75
CA TYR A 34 -2.74 -3.43 6.52
C TYR A 34 -3.59 -2.22 6.86
N LEU A 35 -3.34 -1.10 6.19
CA LEU A 35 -3.95 0.20 6.42
C LEU A 35 -4.53 0.75 5.12
N GLU A 36 -5.43 1.71 5.24
CA GLU A 36 -5.97 2.49 4.12
C GLU A 36 -6.21 3.90 4.64
N SER A 37 -5.69 4.94 3.98
CA SER A 37 -6.02 6.32 4.35
C SER A 37 -5.86 7.23 3.12
N PRO A 38 -6.88 8.06 2.80
CA PRO A 38 -8.24 8.08 3.35
C PRO A 38 -9.02 6.77 3.10
N THR A 39 -9.95 6.41 3.99
CA THR A 39 -10.76 5.18 3.85
C THR A 39 -11.90 5.30 2.86
N ASN A 40 -12.23 4.22 2.17
CA ASN A 40 -13.43 4.08 1.35
C ASN A 40 -14.58 3.44 2.15
N PRO A 41 -15.84 3.94 2.08
CA PRO A 41 -16.33 5.14 1.35
C PRO A 41 -16.37 6.42 2.18
N LEU A 42 -16.06 6.35 3.48
CA LEU A 42 -16.32 7.43 4.43
C LEU A 42 -15.22 8.51 4.46
N ILE A 43 -14.16 8.36 3.67
CA ILE A 43 -13.01 9.27 3.53
C ILE A 43 -12.43 9.67 4.89
N ARG A 44 -12.31 8.68 5.80
CA ARG A 44 -11.72 8.94 7.11
C ARG A 44 -10.20 8.98 6.99
N LEU A 45 -9.59 10.00 7.57
CA LEU A 45 -8.14 10.07 7.77
C LEU A 45 -7.78 9.25 9.01
N ILE A 46 -6.72 8.46 8.88
CA ILE A 46 -6.17 7.67 9.99
C ILE A 46 -4.83 8.25 10.36
N ASP A 47 -4.63 8.41 11.67
CA ASP A 47 -3.33 8.76 12.21
C ASP A 47 -2.40 7.54 12.10
N LEU A 48 -1.49 7.59 11.14
CA LEU A 48 -0.62 6.46 10.80
C LEU A 48 0.58 6.34 11.72
N GLU A 49 1.10 7.46 12.24
CA GLU A 49 2.33 7.49 13.03
C GLU A 49 2.32 6.53 14.23
N PRO A 50 1.30 6.53 15.12
CA PRO A 50 1.28 5.63 16.27
C PRO A 50 1.17 4.15 15.84
N ILE A 51 0.46 3.87 14.76
CA ILE A 51 0.28 2.50 14.25
C ILE A 51 1.58 1.99 13.63
N VAL A 52 2.26 2.84 12.85
CA VAL A 52 3.55 2.52 12.22
C VAL A 52 4.64 2.35 13.26
N ALA A 53 4.69 3.21 14.28
CA ALA A 53 5.62 3.08 15.39
C ALA A 53 5.46 1.74 16.12
N LEU A 54 4.22 1.37 16.47
CA LEU A 54 3.90 0.09 17.09
C LEU A 54 4.28 -1.12 16.22
N ALA A 55 3.98 -1.05 14.91
CA ALA A 55 4.33 -2.10 13.97
C ALA A 55 5.85 -2.27 13.87
N ARG A 56 6.60 -1.17 13.84
CA ARG A 56 8.06 -1.16 13.79
C ARG A 56 8.69 -1.77 15.05
N GLU A 57 8.19 -1.41 16.24
CA GLU A 57 8.64 -1.99 17.52
C GLU A 57 8.52 -3.52 17.50
N ARG A 58 7.43 -4.02 16.93
CA ARG A 58 7.12 -5.45 16.81
C ARG A 58 7.67 -6.11 15.55
N LYS A 59 8.45 -5.38 14.74
CA LYS A 59 9.04 -5.87 13.47
C LYS A 59 8.00 -6.44 12.51
N LEU A 60 6.83 -5.82 12.46
CA LEU A 60 5.73 -6.18 11.56
C LEU A 60 5.86 -5.42 10.24
N LEU A 61 5.51 -6.06 9.13
CA LEU A 61 5.44 -5.40 7.84
C LEU A 61 4.21 -4.47 7.81
N THR A 62 4.40 -3.23 7.39
CA THR A 62 3.30 -2.27 7.21
C THR A 62 2.98 -2.08 5.73
N VAL A 63 1.69 -2.21 5.38
CA VAL A 63 1.18 -2.00 4.03
C VAL A 63 0.05 -0.99 4.09
N ILE A 64 0.07 0.02 3.23
CA ILE A 64 -1.02 0.98 3.13
C ILE A 64 -1.56 1.10 1.70
N ASP A 65 -2.88 1.04 1.56
CA ASP A 65 -3.57 1.54 0.38
C ASP A 65 -3.70 3.06 0.44
N SER A 66 -3.02 3.74 -0.46
CA SER A 66 -3.00 5.20 -0.58
C SER A 66 -3.65 5.66 -1.89
N THR A 67 -4.56 4.84 -2.45
CA THR A 67 -5.27 5.14 -3.71
C THR A 67 -5.96 6.50 -3.66
N PHE A 68 -6.72 6.80 -2.59
CA PHE A 68 -7.44 8.07 -2.46
C PHE A 68 -6.51 9.27 -2.24
N ALA A 69 -5.45 9.09 -1.46
CA ALA A 69 -4.54 10.18 -1.18
C ALA A 69 -3.71 10.54 -2.41
N THR A 70 -3.30 9.54 -3.21
CA THR A 70 -2.30 9.64 -4.27
C THR A 70 -0.91 10.01 -3.72
N PRO A 71 0.19 9.74 -4.46
CA PRO A 71 1.54 10.13 -4.01
C PRO A 71 1.77 11.65 -3.96
N ILE A 72 0.82 12.45 -4.48
CA ILE A 72 0.90 13.92 -4.45
C ILE A 72 0.54 14.44 -3.06
N ASN A 73 -0.51 13.91 -2.43
CA ASN A 73 -1.00 14.44 -1.15
C ASN A 73 -0.44 13.70 0.06
N GLN A 74 -0.01 12.45 -0.11
CA GLN A 74 0.48 11.64 1.00
C GLN A 74 1.63 10.75 0.55
N ARG A 75 2.70 10.73 1.35
CA ARG A 75 3.90 9.91 1.10
C ARG A 75 4.18 9.00 2.30
N PRO A 76 3.39 7.92 2.50
CA PRO A 76 3.47 7.12 3.72
C PRO A 76 4.84 6.45 3.96
N LEU A 77 5.64 6.24 2.90
CA LEU A 77 7.01 5.74 3.01
C LEU A 77 7.89 6.67 3.85
N ASP A 78 7.65 7.99 3.79
CA ASP A 78 8.41 8.98 4.56
C ASP A 78 8.06 8.90 6.07
N TRP A 79 6.92 8.28 6.42
CA TRP A 79 6.45 8.07 7.79
C TRP A 79 6.82 6.69 8.34
N GLY A 80 7.61 5.92 7.59
CA GLY A 80 8.09 4.60 8.01
C GLY A 80 7.18 3.43 7.61
N VAL A 81 6.19 3.64 6.73
CA VAL A 81 5.46 2.52 6.12
C VAL A 81 6.38 1.77 5.15
N ASP A 82 6.33 0.44 5.15
CA ASP A 82 7.22 -0.39 4.33
C ASP A 82 6.76 -0.49 2.87
N VAL A 83 5.44 -0.55 2.66
CA VAL A 83 4.82 -0.80 1.35
C VAL A 83 3.61 0.10 1.15
N VAL A 84 3.57 0.79 0.01
CA VAL A 84 2.40 1.55 -0.45
C VAL A 84 1.82 0.86 -1.67
N ILE A 85 0.50 0.70 -1.69
CA ILE A 85 -0.24 0.22 -2.85
C ILE A 85 -1.20 1.28 -3.37
N HIS A 86 -1.39 1.29 -4.68
CA HIS A 86 -2.41 2.10 -5.34
C HIS A 86 -3.17 1.29 -6.38
N SER A 87 -4.47 1.51 -6.48
CA SER A 87 -5.22 1.23 -7.71
C SER A 87 -4.87 2.29 -8.74
N ALA A 88 -4.05 1.91 -9.73
CA ALA A 88 -3.65 2.79 -10.81
C ALA A 88 -4.86 3.17 -11.69
N THR A 89 -5.87 2.31 -11.75
CA THR A 89 -7.15 2.54 -12.43
C THR A 89 -7.83 3.86 -12.06
N LYS A 90 -7.60 4.34 -10.84
CA LYS A 90 -8.29 5.53 -10.30
C LYS A 90 -7.53 6.79 -10.68
N TYR A 91 -7.12 7.57 -9.70
CA TYR A 91 -6.50 8.89 -9.89
C TYR A 91 -5.20 8.85 -10.70
N LEU A 92 -4.44 7.75 -10.68
CA LEU A 92 -3.18 7.67 -11.42
C LEU A 92 -3.38 7.56 -12.93
N ALA A 93 -4.35 6.74 -13.39
CA ALA A 93 -4.74 6.70 -14.78
C ALA A 93 -5.59 7.93 -15.14
N GLY A 94 -6.55 8.30 -14.29
CA GLY A 94 -7.35 9.51 -14.39
C GLY A 94 -8.48 9.47 -15.44
N HIS A 95 -8.49 8.47 -16.33
CA HIS A 95 -9.37 8.45 -17.52
C HIS A 95 -10.30 7.24 -17.61
N SER A 96 -10.34 6.38 -16.57
CA SER A 96 -11.24 5.21 -16.48
C SER A 96 -11.15 4.20 -17.64
N ASP A 97 -10.04 4.20 -18.38
CA ASP A 97 -9.81 3.40 -19.58
C ASP A 97 -8.72 2.33 -19.39
N VAL A 98 -7.98 2.37 -18.28
CA VAL A 98 -6.91 1.43 -17.94
C VAL A 98 -7.16 0.79 -16.58
N LEU A 99 -6.95 -0.53 -16.50
CA LEU A 99 -6.86 -1.25 -15.24
C LEU A 99 -5.41 -1.48 -14.84
N GLY A 100 -5.05 -1.14 -13.61
CA GLY A 100 -3.69 -1.37 -13.12
C GLY A 100 -3.55 -1.23 -11.61
N GLY A 101 -2.44 -1.76 -11.10
CA GLY A 101 -2.03 -1.65 -9.70
C GLY A 101 -0.57 -1.24 -9.62
N VAL A 102 -0.24 -0.44 -8.61
CA VAL A 102 1.14 -0.05 -8.29
C VAL A 102 1.47 -0.52 -6.88
N VAL A 103 2.67 -1.06 -6.71
CA VAL A 103 3.26 -1.42 -5.42
C VAL A 103 4.61 -0.73 -5.30
N CYS A 104 4.76 0.09 -4.28
CA CYS A 104 5.96 0.85 -3.96
C CYS A 104 6.54 0.36 -2.63
N GLY A 105 7.85 0.24 -2.54
CA GLY A 105 8.56 -0.20 -1.32
C GLY A 105 10.05 -0.34 -1.59
N SER A 106 10.78 -0.90 -0.63
CA SER A 106 12.23 -1.10 -0.78
C SER A 106 12.57 -2.00 -1.98
N ARG A 107 13.74 -1.78 -2.60
CA ARG A 107 14.22 -2.60 -3.72
C ARG A 107 14.21 -4.09 -3.41
N SER A 108 14.62 -4.48 -2.19
CA SER A 108 14.64 -5.88 -1.77
C SER A 108 13.23 -6.46 -1.62
N PHE A 109 12.27 -5.68 -1.10
CA PHE A 109 10.88 -6.08 -1.04
C PHE A 109 10.30 -6.29 -2.44
N ILE A 110 10.47 -5.32 -3.35
CA ILE A 110 9.97 -5.40 -4.72
C ILE A 110 10.58 -6.58 -5.48
N ALA A 111 11.87 -6.86 -5.29
CA ALA A 111 12.51 -8.04 -5.88
C ALA A 111 11.87 -9.35 -5.40
N ARG A 112 11.63 -9.50 -4.08
CA ARG A 112 10.95 -10.68 -3.53
C ARG A 112 9.51 -10.81 -4.05
N ALA A 113 8.75 -9.70 -4.09
CA ALA A 113 7.37 -9.68 -4.56
C ALA A 113 7.25 -10.07 -6.05
N LYS A 114 8.23 -9.70 -6.87
CA LYS A 114 8.31 -10.15 -8.27
C LYS A 114 8.62 -11.65 -8.36
N ALA A 115 9.56 -12.14 -7.55
CA ALA A 115 9.95 -13.55 -7.53
C ALA A 115 8.83 -14.48 -7.03
N SER A 116 7.94 -14.01 -6.14
CA SER A 116 6.81 -14.78 -5.61
C SER A 116 5.62 -14.94 -6.56
N GLY A 117 5.74 -14.50 -7.82
CA GLY A 117 4.68 -14.65 -8.84
C GLY A 117 3.49 -13.70 -8.69
N SER A 118 3.48 -12.82 -7.67
CA SER A 118 2.38 -11.88 -7.39
C SER A 118 2.19 -10.81 -8.47
N VAL A 119 3.20 -10.58 -9.31
CA VAL A 119 3.12 -9.65 -10.47
C VAL A 119 2.54 -10.32 -11.72
N ALA A 120 2.42 -11.65 -11.75
CA ALA A 120 2.00 -12.41 -12.94
C ALA A 120 0.52 -12.87 -12.93
N LEU A 121 -0.20 -12.76 -11.80
CA LEU A 121 -1.55 -13.35 -11.66
C LEU A 121 -2.71 -12.46 -12.11
N THR A 122 -2.49 -11.18 -12.42
CA THR A 122 -3.53 -10.25 -12.93
C THR A 122 -3.01 -9.26 -13.97
N SER A 123 -1.80 -9.45 -14.47
CA SER A 123 -1.13 -8.44 -15.29
C SER A 123 -1.68 -8.37 -16.72
N VAL A 124 -2.37 -7.27 -17.04
CA VAL A 124 -1.99 -6.52 -18.24
C VAL A 124 -0.57 -6.03 -17.97
N VAL A 125 0.42 -6.78 -18.43
CA VAL A 125 1.79 -6.28 -18.53
C VAL A 125 1.76 -5.27 -19.67
N SER A 126 1.75 -3.97 -19.40
CA SER A 126 2.21 -3.04 -20.43
C SER A 126 3.69 -3.32 -20.61
N THR A 127 4.05 -4.00 -21.69
CA THR A 127 5.43 -4.06 -22.16
C THR A 127 5.96 -2.62 -22.24
N PRO A 128 7.18 -2.33 -21.78
CA PRO A 128 7.77 -1.03 -22.05
C PRO A 128 7.98 -0.98 -23.56
N ASN A 129 7.05 -0.33 -24.26
CA ASN A 129 7.27 0.04 -25.64
C ASN A 129 8.56 0.88 -25.64
N ARG A 130 9.53 0.50 -26.48
CA ARG A 130 10.82 1.21 -26.63
C ARG A 130 10.58 2.54 -27.36
N GLY A 131 9.85 3.44 -26.71
CA GLY A 131 9.58 4.81 -27.10
C GLY A 131 9.84 5.68 -25.87
N SER A 132 10.98 6.35 -25.86
CA SER A 132 11.39 7.26 -24.81
C SER A 132 10.41 8.42 -24.67
N HIS A 133 9.65 8.46 -23.58
CA HIS A 133 9.14 9.72 -23.04
C HIS A 133 9.77 9.94 -21.67
N ARG A 134 10.86 10.73 -21.66
CA ARG A 134 11.38 11.33 -20.43
C ARG A 134 10.27 12.21 -19.87
N LEU A 135 9.74 11.87 -18.71
CA LEU A 135 8.96 12.84 -17.93
C LEU A 135 9.95 13.91 -17.46
N ASN A 136 9.87 15.10 -18.04
CA ASN A 136 10.64 16.25 -17.59
C ASN A 136 10.25 16.58 -16.14
N ARG A 137 11.26 16.87 -15.31
CA ARG A 137 11.11 17.50 -13.99
C ARG A 137 10.12 18.67 -14.12
N LEU A 138 9.02 18.62 -13.37
CA LEU A 138 8.23 19.82 -13.09
C LEU A 138 9.12 20.73 -12.23
N ASN A 139 9.61 21.79 -12.85
CA ASN A 139 10.38 22.84 -12.21
C ASN A 139 9.39 23.71 -11.42
N VAL A 140 9.35 23.56 -10.09
CA VAL A 140 8.64 24.49 -9.22
C VAL A 140 9.68 25.50 -8.72
N PRO A 141 9.61 26.78 -9.09
CA PRO A 141 10.50 27.81 -8.56
C PRO A 141 10.19 28.12 -7.08
N PRO A 142 11.14 28.73 -6.34
CA PRO A 142 11.14 28.79 -4.87
C PRO A 142 9.96 29.53 -4.25
#